data_AF-A0A370IBH4-F1
#
_entry.id   AF-A0A370IBH4-F1
#
_cell.length_a   1.000
_cell.length_b   1.000
_cell.length_c   1.000
_cell.angle_alpha   90.00
_cell.angle_beta   90.00
_cell.angle_gamma   90.00
#
_symmetry.space_group_name_H-M   'P 1'
#
loop_
_entity.id
_entity.type
_entity.pdbx_description
1 polymer ?
#
loop_
_entity_poly.entity_id
_entity_poly.type
_entity_poly.pdbx_seq_one_letter_code
_entity_poly.pdbx_strand_id
1 'polypeptide(L)'
;MRFDYRNTSRVGLTTEQRISLTHGSPEDSCWTSESDRLLLLTVDALHDHSDIDDALWSRLTQVFDDRQLLDILLLCGWYHAIRFTARATRLPPEPGAPRFADLLPRTSG
;
A
#
# COMPACT_ATOMS: atom_id res chain seq x y z
N MET A 1 22.89 -8.98 7.55
CA MET A 1 21.50 -9.42 7.35
C MET A 1 21.20 -9.23 5.86
N ARG A 2 21.09 -10.31 5.09
CA ARG A 2 20.92 -10.26 3.63
C ARG A 2 19.44 -10.47 3.36
N PHE A 3 18.71 -9.39 3.09
CA PHE A 3 17.31 -9.49 2.68
C PHE A 3 17.28 -10.06 1.26
N ASP A 4 16.69 -11.25 1.11
CA ASP A 4 16.49 -11.88 -0.19
C ASP A 4 15.31 -11.15 -0.88
N TYR A 5 15.60 -10.26 -1.84
CA TYR A 5 14.63 -9.34 -2.48
C TYR A 5 13.64 -10.03 -3.45
N ARG A 6 13.46 -11.35 -3.35
CA ARG A 6 12.53 -12.15 -4.17
C ARG A 6 11.06 -12.08 -3.69
N ASN A 7 10.59 -10.96 -3.14
CA ASN A 7 9.34 -10.98 -2.33
C ASN A 7 8.07 -10.45 -3.03
N THR A 8 8.13 -9.84 -4.21
CA THR A 8 6.89 -9.35 -4.87
C THR A 8 6.06 -10.47 -5.50
N SER A 9 6.67 -11.60 -5.87
CA SER A 9 5.97 -12.79 -6.35
C SER A 9 5.37 -13.65 -5.21
N ARG A 10 5.62 -13.32 -3.94
CA ARG A 10 5.17 -14.11 -2.78
C ARG A 10 3.83 -13.66 -2.19
N VAL A 11 3.31 -12.49 -2.57
CA VAL A 11 2.08 -11.91 -1.99
C VAL A 11 0.83 -12.20 -2.84
N GLY A 12 0.99 -12.85 -4.00
CA GLY A 12 -0.13 -13.23 -4.87
C GLY A 12 -0.76 -12.07 -5.67
N LEU A 13 -0.16 -10.88 -5.66
CA LEU A 13 -0.64 -9.74 -6.45
C LEU A 13 -0.41 -9.96 -7.96
N THR A 14 -1.42 -9.66 -8.77
CA THR A 14 -1.33 -9.72 -10.23
C THR A 14 -0.43 -8.62 -10.77
N THR A 15 -0.05 -8.71 -12.05
CA THR A 15 0.75 -7.64 -12.67
C THR A 15 -0.02 -6.33 -12.74
N GLU A 16 -1.32 -6.41 -13.02
CA GLU A 16 -2.23 -5.28 -13.10
C GLU A 16 -2.36 -4.58 -11.74
N GLN A 17 -2.52 -5.35 -10.66
CA GLN A 17 -2.56 -4.81 -9.29
C GLN A 17 -1.25 -4.11 -8.90
N ARG A 18 -0.09 -4.69 -9.25
CA ARG A 18 1.21 -4.04 -8.98
C ARG A 18 1.38 -2.72 -9.73
N ILE A 19 0.90 -2.64 -10.97
CA ILE A 19 0.88 -1.40 -11.75
C ILE A 19 -0.06 -0.39 -11.08
N SER A 20 -1.26 -0.81 -10.69
CA SER A 20 -2.24 0.04 -9.99
C SER A 20 -1.69 0.59 -8.67
N LEU A 21 -1.03 -0.23 -7.84
CA LEU A 21 -0.36 0.24 -6.61
C LEU A 21 0.71 1.32 -6.86
N THR A 22 1.28 1.37 -8.06
CA THR A 22 2.39 2.29 -8.38
C THR A 22 1.90 3.56 -9.09
N HIS A 23 0.85 3.45 -9.92
CA HIS A 23 0.45 4.47 -10.88
C HIS A 23 -1.06 4.69 -10.99
N GLY A 24 -1.86 3.87 -10.32
CA GLY A 24 -3.31 3.82 -10.45
C GLY A 24 -4.03 4.32 -9.20
N SER A 25 -5.23 3.77 -8.98
CA SER A 25 -6.15 4.20 -7.94
C SER A 25 -6.91 3.02 -7.33
N PRO A 26 -7.46 3.12 -6.10
CA PRO A 26 -8.30 2.09 -5.50
C PRO A 26 -9.53 1.70 -6.36
N GLU A 27 -9.97 2.58 -7.26
CA GLU A 27 -11.09 2.38 -8.18
C GLU A 27 -10.74 1.51 -9.40
N ASP A 28 -9.47 1.18 -9.61
CA ASP A 28 -9.06 0.37 -10.75
C ASP A 28 -9.75 -1.00 -10.76
N SER A 29 -10.10 -1.46 -11.96
CA SER A 29 -10.88 -2.70 -12.17
C SER A 29 -10.17 -3.97 -11.70
N CYS A 30 -8.84 -3.92 -11.48
CA CYS A 30 -8.06 -5.02 -10.94
C CYS A 30 -8.33 -5.29 -9.45
N TRP A 31 -8.91 -4.34 -8.73
CA TRP A 31 -9.31 -4.52 -7.33
C TRP A 31 -10.73 -5.04 -7.27
N THR A 32 -10.91 -6.35 -7.33
CA THR A 32 -12.25 -6.97 -7.37
C THR A 32 -12.85 -7.18 -5.99
N SER A 33 -12.03 -7.24 -4.94
CA SER A 33 -12.49 -7.37 -3.55
C SER A 33 -12.73 -5.99 -2.94
N GLU A 34 -13.88 -5.83 -2.26
CA GLU A 34 -14.18 -4.62 -1.49
C GLU A 34 -13.19 -4.42 -0.33
N SER A 35 -12.73 -5.51 0.30
CA SER A 35 -11.70 -5.43 1.35
C SER A 35 -10.42 -4.78 0.83
N ASP A 36 -9.99 -5.15 -0.38
CA ASP A 36 -8.73 -4.66 -0.94
C ASP A 36 -8.85 -3.17 -1.29
N ARG A 37 -9.99 -2.76 -1.88
CA ARG A 37 -10.25 -1.34 -2.14
C ARG A 37 -10.29 -0.52 -0.86
N LEU A 38 -10.96 -1.01 0.18
CA LEU A 38 -11.03 -0.33 1.47
C LEU A 38 -9.66 -0.22 2.13
N LEU A 39 -8.80 -1.23 2.02
CA LEU A 39 -7.42 -1.16 2.50
C LEU A 39 -6.64 -0.05 1.80
N LEU A 40 -6.74 0.05 0.47
CA LEU A 40 -6.05 1.10 -0.29
C LEU A 40 -6.55 2.50 0.09
N LEU A 41 -7.87 2.70 0.12
CA LEU A 41 -8.49 3.96 0.56
C LEU A 41 -8.05 4.35 1.98
N THR A 42 -7.94 3.37 2.88
CA THR A 42 -7.48 3.61 4.26
C THR A 42 -6.02 4.04 4.31
N VAL A 43 -5.16 3.37 3.55
CA VAL A 43 -3.74 3.72 3.47
C VAL A 43 -3.57 5.14 2.90
N ASP A 44 -4.32 5.48 1.85
CA ASP A 44 -4.29 6.82 1.23
C ASP A 44 -4.77 7.90 2.21
N ALA A 45 -5.92 7.70 2.85
CA ALA A 45 -6.46 8.64 3.85
C ALA A 45 -5.48 8.88 5.00
N LEU A 46 -4.90 7.81 5.57
CA LEU A 46 -3.91 7.93 6.64
C LEU A 46 -2.60 8.54 6.15
N HIS A 47 -2.18 8.27 4.91
CA HIS A 47 -0.97 8.85 4.35
C HIS A 47 -1.09 10.37 4.15
N ASP A 48 -2.22 10.81 3.60
CA ASP A 48 -2.41 12.19 3.17
C ASP A 48 -2.93 13.09 4.29
N HIS A 49 -3.81 12.55 5.14
CA HIS A 49 -4.53 13.32 6.14
C HIS A 49 -4.21 12.91 7.58
N SER A 50 -3.54 11.77 7.78
CA SER A 50 -3.32 11.19 9.11
C SER A 50 -4.62 10.94 9.88
N ASP A 51 -5.73 10.78 9.17
CA ASP A 51 -7.06 10.57 9.73
C ASP A 51 -7.96 9.80 8.74
N ILE A 52 -9.05 9.24 9.25
CA ILE A 52 -10.07 8.52 8.48
C ILE A 52 -11.42 9.16 8.80
N ASP A 53 -12.20 9.52 7.77
CA ASP A 53 -13.52 10.09 8.00
C ASP A 53 -14.56 9.04 8.44
N ASP A 54 -15.67 9.52 9.00
CA ASP A 54 -16.74 8.66 9.52
C ASP A 54 -17.34 7.74 8.44
N ALA A 55 -17.37 8.19 7.19
CA ALA A 55 -17.94 7.43 6.08
C ALA A 55 -17.06 6.21 5.73
N LEU A 56 -15.75 6.40 5.64
CA LEU A 56 -14.79 5.33 5.42
C LEU A 56 -14.72 4.42 6.65
N TRP A 57 -14.69 4.97 7.85
CA TRP A 57 -14.70 4.19 9.09
C TRP A 57 -15.93 3.27 9.19
N SER A 58 -17.12 3.79 8.88
CA SER A 58 -18.34 2.98 8.88
C SER A 58 -18.26 1.81 7.90
N ARG A 59 -17.67 1.99 6.72
CA ARG A 59 -17.50 0.90 5.74
C ARG A 59 -16.47 -0.13 6.21
N LEU A 60 -15.38 0.33 6.82
CA LEU A 60 -14.33 -0.53 7.35
C LEU A 60 -14.85 -1.50 8.42
N THR A 61 -15.64 -1.00 9.38
CA THR A 61 -16.23 -1.82 10.46
C THR A 61 -17.25 -2.86 9.98
N GLN A 62 -17.75 -2.76 8.74
CA GLN A 62 -18.62 -3.76 8.15
C GLN A 62 -17.86 -4.92 7.50
N VAL A 63 -16.58 -4.72 7.19
CA VAL A 63 -15.75 -5.67 6.42
C VAL A 63 -14.65 -6.29 7.28
N PHE A 64 -14.11 -5.54 8.25
CA PHE A 64 -13.01 -5.96 9.10
C PHE A 64 -13.43 -6.04 10.57
N ASP A 65 -12.86 -7.00 11.29
CA ASP A 65 -13.00 -7.07 12.74
C ASP A 65 -12.08 -6.08 13.47
N ASP A 66 -12.35 -5.85 14.76
CA ASP A 66 -11.60 -4.89 15.59
C ASP A 66 -10.09 -5.14 15.60
N ARG A 67 -9.64 -6.41 15.54
CA ARG A 67 -8.21 -6.75 15.56
C ARG A 67 -7.57 -6.40 14.22
N GLN A 68 -8.23 -6.73 13.12
CA GLN A 68 -7.79 -6.36 11.78
C GLN A 68 -7.71 -4.85 11.62
N LEU A 69 -8.69 -4.10 12.12
CA LEU A 69 -8.68 -2.63 12.10
C LEU A 69 -7.48 -2.07 12.87
N LEU A 70 -7.25 -2.56 14.10
CA LEU A 70 -6.08 -2.15 14.87
C LEU A 70 -4.76 -2.47 14.15
N ASP A 71 -4.64 -3.65 13.55
CA ASP A 71 -3.46 -4.05 12.80
C ASP A 71 -3.24 -3.12 11.59
N ILE A 72 -4.29 -2.79 10.83
CA ILE A 72 -4.22 -1.86 9.68
C ILE A 72 -3.71 -0.49 10.13
N LEU A 73 -4.31 0.09 11.17
CA LEU A 73 -3.94 1.41 11.68
C LEU A 73 -2.49 1.45 12.20
N LEU A 74 -2.10 0.45 12.99
CA LEU A 74 -0.75 0.36 13.57
C LEU A 74 0.31 0.14 12.49
N LEU A 75 0.04 -0.72 11.51
CA LEU A 75 0.95 -0.94 10.38
C LEU A 75 1.18 0.35 9.61
N CYS A 76 0.12 1.10 9.28
CA CYS A 76 0.26 2.39 8.60
C CYS A 76 1.13 3.37 9.40
N GLY A 77 0.87 3.50 10.71
CA GLY A 77 1.64 4.36 11.61
C GLY A 77 3.12 3.95 11.70
N TRP A 78 3.42 2.66 11.81
CA TRP A 78 4.80 2.18 11.85
C TRP A 78 5.55 2.45 10.54
N TYR A 79 4.91 2.28 9.38
CA TYR A 79 5.53 2.61 8.09
C TYR A 79 5.81 4.11 7.95
N HIS A 80 4.97 4.99 8.50
CA HIS A 80 5.26 6.43 8.59
C HIS A 80 6.50 6.71 9.45
N ALA A 81 6.62 6.07 10.62
CA ALA A 81 7.78 6.22 11.48
C ALA A 81 9.09 5.75 10.80
N ILE A 82 9.03 4.61 10.11
CA ILE A 82 10.15 4.08 9.31
C ILE A 82 10.50 5.08 8.19
N ARG A 83 9.51 5.58 7.44
CA ARG A 83 9.71 6.59 6.39
C ARG A 83 10.40 7.83 6.92
N PHE A 84 9.99 8.36 8.07
CA PHE A 84 10.63 9.53 8.67
C PHE A 84 12.10 9.28 8.96
N THR A 85 12.41 8.13 9.55
CA THR A 85 13.79 7.72 9.86
C THR A 85 14.63 7.59 8.58
N ALA A 86 14.13 6.86 7.58
CA ALA A 86 14.83 6.65 6.31
C ALA A 86 15.06 7.97 5.56
N ARG A 87 14.06 8.87 5.54
CA ARG A 87 14.16 10.18 4.90
C ARG A 87 15.14 11.10 5.62
N ALA A 88 15.09 11.18 6.95
CA ALA A 88 15.97 12.04 7.75
C ALA A 88 17.44 11.62 7.62
N THR A 89 17.69 10.31 7.57
CA THR A 89 19.04 9.74 7.43
C THR A 89 19.53 9.67 5.98
N ARG A 90 18.67 9.97 4.99
CA ARG A 90 18.95 9.83 3.55
C ARG A 90 19.45 8.42 3.21
N LEU A 91 18.82 7.42 3.83
CA LEU A 91 19.21 6.01 3.65
C LEU A 91 19.21 5.65 2.15
N PRO A 92 20.36 5.22 1.59
CA PRO A 92 20.40 4.84 0.19
C PRO A 92 19.57 3.56 -0.01
N PRO A 93 18.87 3.44 -1.14
CA PRO A 93 18.18 2.22 -1.52
C PRO A 93 19.16 1.04 -1.61
N GLU A 94 18.72 -0.18 -1.26
CA GLU A 94 19.60 -1.34 -1.39
C GLU A 94 19.95 -1.64 -2.86
N PRO A 95 21.17 -2.14 -3.12
CA PRO A 95 21.54 -2.59 -4.45
C PRO A 95 20.56 -3.63 -5.00
N GLY A 96 20.00 -3.37 -6.18
CA GLY A 96 19.02 -4.26 -6.83
C GLY A 96 17.59 -4.14 -6.32
N ALA A 97 17.29 -3.18 -5.42
CA ALA A 97 15.92 -2.89 -5.05
C ALA A 97 15.12 -2.36 -6.27
N PRO A 98 13.92 -2.91 -6.55
CA PRO A 98 13.11 -2.46 -7.67
C PRO A 98 12.68 -1.00 -7.49
N ARG A 99 12.51 -0.30 -8.62
CA ARG A 99 12.05 1.09 -8.69
C ARG A 99 10.64 1.14 -9.24
N PHE A 100 9.90 2.19 -8.88
CA PHE A 100 8.60 2.47 -9.50
C PHE A 100 8.71 2.61 -11.03
N ALA A 101 9.81 3.19 -11.53
CA ALA A 101 10.08 3.28 -12.97
C ALA A 101 10.22 1.91 -13.68
N ASP A 102 10.45 0.82 -12.95
CA ASP A 102 10.53 -0.53 -13.51
C ASP A 102 9.13 -1.13 -13.77
N LEU A 103 8.05 -0.49 -13.31
CA LEU A 103 6.66 -0.96 -13.40
C LEU A 103 5.76 -0.02 -14.21
N LEU A 104 6.15 0.25 -15.46
CA LEU A 104 5.40 1.17 -16.31
C LEU A 104 4.00 0.64 -16.66
N PRO A 105 2.96 1.50 -16.71
CA PRO A 105 1.68 1.13 -17.27
C PRO A 105 1.84 0.76 -18.74
N ARG A 106 1.09 -0.24 -19.21
CA ARG A 106 1.05 -0.52 -20.65
C ARG A 106 0.43 0.69 -21.34
N THR A 107 1.22 1.46 -22.08
CA THR A 107 0.72 2.50 -22.97
C THR A 107 -0.09 1.81 -24.07
N SER A 108 -1.42 1.83 -23.95
CA SER A 108 -2.30 1.55 -25.08
C SER A 108 -2.14 2.68 -26.09
N GLY A 109 -1.63 2.35 -27.28
CA GLY A 109 -1.71 3.20 -28.46
C GLY A 109 -3.06 3.09 -29.15
#